data_AF-A0A3D5D8N5-F1
#
_entry.id   AF-A0A3D5D8N5-F1
#
_cell.length_a   1.000
_cell.length_b   1.000
_cell.length_c   1.000
_cell.angle_alpha   90.00
_cell.angle_beta   90.00
_cell.angle_gamma   90.00
#
_symmetry.space_group_name_H-M   'P 1'
#
loop_
_entity.id
_entity.type
_entity.pdbx_description
1 polymer ?
#
loop_
_entity_poly.entity_id
_entity_poly.type
_entity_poly.pdbx_seq_one_letter_code
_entity_poly.pdbx_strand_id
1 'polypeptide(L)'
;SEQFGTAKAARAADLDGDGKLEIAVTCEAANGAKSGAFFLKQVGDRWEPRDIGGPKGLKYDRIELVDLDGDGDLDLLTCEERDFNAVLWYENPHR
;
A
#
# COMPACT_ATOMS: atom_id res chain seq x y z
N SER A 1 13.55 1.78 6.77
CA SER A 1 12.90 0.81 7.68
C SER A 1 13.31 -0.57 7.22
N GLU A 2 13.70 -1.48 8.12
CA GLU A 2 13.99 -2.87 7.75
C GLU A 2 12.72 -3.70 7.47
N GLN A 3 11.53 -3.12 7.69
CA GLN A 3 10.24 -3.79 7.49
C GLN A 3 9.74 -3.75 6.04
N PHE A 4 10.20 -2.79 5.23
CA PHE A 4 9.68 -2.53 3.90
C PHE A 4 10.78 -2.60 2.85
N GLY A 5 10.40 -2.88 1.61
CA GLY A 5 11.29 -2.72 0.47
C GLY A 5 11.62 -1.25 0.19
N THR A 6 12.31 -1.01 -0.93
CA THR A 6 12.60 0.34 -1.42
C THR A 6 11.38 0.88 -2.15
N ALA A 7 11.00 2.13 -1.91
CA ALA A 7 9.80 2.72 -2.53
C ALA A 7 9.92 2.76 -4.07
N LYS A 8 8.87 2.28 -4.76
CA LYS A 8 8.78 2.23 -6.23
C LYS A 8 7.70 3.17 -6.78
N ALA A 9 6.51 3.20 -6.17
CA ALA A 9 5.47 4.17 -6.52
C ALA A 9 4.81 4.74 -5.26
N ALA A 10 4.18 5.91 -5.41
CA ALA A 10 3.41 6.56 -4.35
C ALA A 10 2.13 7.23 -4.90
N ARG A 11 1.08 7.26 -4.08
CA ARG A 11 -0.19 7.98 -4.31
C ARG A 11 -0.70 8.57 -3.01
N ALA A 12 -1.28 9.77 -3.08
CA ALA A 12 -1.89 10.42 -1.92
C ALA A 12 -3.42 10.36 -2.01
N ALA A 13 -4.07 9.96 -0.92
CA ALA A 13 -5.52 9.90 -0.76
C ALA A 13 -5.87 9.84 0.74
N ASP A 14 -7.12 10.13 1.10
CA ASP A 14 -7.63 9.85 2.44
C ASP A 14 -7.91 8.35 2.53
N LEU A 15 -7.00 7.61 3.15
CA LEU A 15 -7.02 6.13 3.15
C LEU A 15 -7.69 5.58 4.41
N ASP A 16 -7.81 6.39 5.48
CA ASP A 16 -8.47 5.95 6.71
C ASP A 16 -9.71 6.77 7.10
N GLY A 17 -10.17 7.61 6.19
CA GLY A 17 -11.44 8.33 6.27
C GLY A 17 -11.45 9.45 7.29
N ASP A 18 -10.28 9.96 7.69
CA ASP A 18 -10.16 11.03 8.70
C ASP A 18 -10.13 12.45 8.10
N GLY A 19 -10.27 12.55 6.77
CA GLY A 19 -10.26 13.80 6.02
C GLY A 19 -8.87 14.34 5.74
N LYS A 20 -7.79 13.62 6.08
CA LYS A 20 -6.41 13.97 5.75
C LYS A 20 -5.84 12.97 4.75
N LEU A 21 -4.83 13.42 4.01
CA LEU A 21 -4.19 12.56 3.03
C LEU A 21 -3.08 11.73 3.67
N GLU A 22 -3.19 10.42 3.51
CA GLU A 22 -2.08 9.47 3.64
C GLU A 22 -1.34 9.34 2.31
N ILE A 23 -0.20 8.64 2.34
CA ILE A 23 0.55 8.29 1.13
C ILE A 23 0.68 6.77 1.04
N ALA A 24 -0.04 6.14 0.13
CA ALA A 24 0.17 4.74 -0.23
C ALA A 24 1.50 4.59 -0.98
N VAL A 25 2.26 3.55 -0.65
CA VAL A 25 3.58 3.26 -1.21
C VAL A 25 3.68 1.77 -1.53
N THR A 26 4.08 1.45 -2.75
CA THR A 26 4.53 0.12 -3.16
C THR A 26 6.04 0.07 -3.20
N CYS A 27 6.59 -1.12 -3.03
CA CYS A 27 8.02 -1.33 -2.89
C CYS A 27 8.54 -2.32 -3.92
N GLU A 28 9.73 -2.00 -4.44
CA GLU A 28 10.63 -2.99 -4.98
C GLU A 28 11.55 -3.57 -3.89
N ALA A 29 12.27 -4.63 -4.23
CA ALA A 29 13.28 -5.23 -3.34
C ALA A 29 12.77 -5.57 -1.92
N ALA A 30 11.47 -5.83 -1.76
CA ALA A 30 10.85 -6.31 -0.53
C ALA A 30 11.17 -7.80 -0.28
N ASN A 31 12.44 -8.16 -0.40
CA ASN A 31 12.92 -9.53 -0.30
C ASN A 31 12.88 -10.06 1.15
N GLY A 32 12.76 -11.38 1.31
CA GLY A 32 12.76 -12.02 2.62
C GLY A 32 11.51 -11.66 3.43
N ALA A 33 11.70 -11.13 4.64
CA ALA A 33 10.60 -10.78 5.55
C ALA A 33 10.00 -9.37 5.32
N LYS A 34 10.44 -8.66 4.27
CA LYS A 34 10.00 -7.28 3.99
C LYS A 34 8.62 -7.28 3.32
N SER A 35 7.85 -6.24 3.60
CA SER A 35 6.53 -6.00 3.02
C SER A 35 6.66 -5.18 1.75
N GLY A 36 5.81 -5.51 0.77
CA GLY A 36 5.78 -4.85 -0.54
C GLY A 36 4.93 -3.59 -0.60
N ALA A 37 4.05 -3.34 0.37
CA ALA A 37 3.18 -2.18 0.38
C ALA A 37 2.94 -1.66 1.80
N PHE A 38 2.83 -0.34 1.93
CA PHE A 38 2.51 0.36 3.17
C PHE A 38 1.86 1.71 2.86
N PHE A 39 1.24 2.35 3.84
CA PHE A 39 0.91 3.77 3.76
C PHE A 39 1.63 4.58 4.82
N LEU A 40 1.93 5.84 4.53
CA LEU A 40 2.45 6.80 5.50
C LEU A 40 1.27 7.61 6.04
N LYS A 41 1.12 7.63 7.36
CA LYS A 41 0.16 8.49 8.07
C LYS A 41 0.89 9.57 8.85
N GLN A 42 0.35 10.79 8.82
CA GLN A 42 0.88 11.86 9.64
C GLN A 42 0.43 11.70 11.10
N VAL A 43 1.40 11.60 12.00
CA VAL A 43 1.20 11.55 13.46
C VAL A 43 2.02 12.68 14.08
N GLY A 44 1.33 13.76 14.45
CA GLY A 44 1.99 15.01 14.89
C GLY A 44 2.79 15.65 13.75
N ASP A 45 4.09 15.84 13.96
CA ASP A 45 5.03 16.40 12.99
C ASP A 45 5.77 15.33 12.16
N ARG A 46 5.42 14.04 12.33
CA ARG A 46 6.11 12.91 11.72
C ARG A 46 5.20 12.11 10.80
N TRP A 47 5.81 11.46 9.83
CA TRP A 47 5.16 10.44 9.00
C TRP A 47 5.54 9.06 9.51
N GLU A 48 4.54 8.26 9.87
CA GLU A 48 4.72 6.90 10.35
C GLU A 48 4.19 5.90 9.32
N PRO A 49 4.98 4.86 8.96
CA PRO A 49 4.49 3.82 8.08
C PRO A 49 3.51 2.90 8.80
N ARG A 50 2.52 2.43 8.05
CA ARG A 50 1.52 1.41 8.42
C ARG A 50 1.50 0.36 7.32
N ASP A 51 1.73 -0.89 7.70
CA ASP A 51 1.77 -2.02 6.77
C ASP A 51 0.36 -2.29 6.21
N ILE A 52 0.24 -2.39 4.89
CA ILE A 52 -1.03 -2.73 4.22
C ILE A 52 -1.27 -4.26 4.28
N GLY A 53 -0.23 -5.05 4.54
CA GLY A 53 -0.31 -6.50 4.67
C GLY A 53 0.04 -7.24 3.37
N GLY A 54 -0.51 -8.43 3.22
CA GLY A 54 -0.16 -9.37 2.14
C GLY A 54 1.12 -10.17 2.37
N PRO A 55 1.49 -11.02 1.41
CA PRO A 55 2.67 -11.89 1.55
C PRO A 55 3.96 -11.07 1.62
N LYS A 56 4.87 -11.48 2.51
CA LYS A 56 6.24 -10.93 2.57
C LYS A 56 7.08 -11.48 1.41
N GLY A 57 8.15 -10.79 1.05
CA GLY A 57 9.05 -11.25 0.00
C GLY A 57 8.66 -10.80 -1.41
N LEU A 58 7.47 -10.20 -1.56
CA LEU A 58 6.89 -9.79 -2.84
C LEU A 58 7.05 -8.29 -3.05
N LYS A 59 7.32 -7.93 -4.31
CA LYS A 59 7.42 -6.56 -4.76
C LYS A 59 6.18 -6.15 -5.55
N TYR A 60 5.84 -4.88 -5.50
CA TYR A 60 4.68 -4.33 -6.19
C TYR A 60 5.06 -3.07 -6.96
N ASP A 61 4.31 -2.82 -8.03
CA ASP A 61 4.63 -1.80 -9.01
C ASP A 61 3.70 -0.60 -8.91
N ARG A 62 2.67 -0.58 -9.76
CA ARG A 62 1.75 0.54 -9.90
C ARG A 62 0.78 0.59 -8.71
N ILE A 63 0.25 1.76 -8.43
CA ILE A 63 -0.85 1.95 -7.48
C ILE A 63 -2.00 2.61 -8.23
N GLU A 64 -3.17 2.00 -8.16
CA GLU A 64 -4.45 2.64 -8.44
C GLU A 64 -5.29 2.58 -7.16
N LEU A 65 -5.97 3.68 -6.86
CA LEU A 65 -6.86 3.80 -5.71
C LEU A 65 -8.28 4.01 -6.21
N VAL A 66 -9.18 3.12 -5.83
CA VAL A 66 -10.57 3.10 -6.27
C VAL A 66 -11.39 2.32 -5.26
N ASP A 67 -12.60 2.78 -4.97
CA ASP A 67 -13.62 2.00 -4.26
C ASP A 67 -14.10 0.87 -5.20
N LEU A 68 -13.54 -0.34 -5.04
CA LEU A 68 -13.76 -1.43 -6.00
C LEU A 68 -14.98 -2.26 -5.65
N ASP A 69 -15.26 -2.44 -4.36
CA ASP A 69 -16.42 -3.19 -3.88
C ASP A 69 -17.67 -2.33 -3.65
N GLY A 70 -17.55 -1.00 -3.73
CA GLY A 70 -18.65 -0.05 -3.67
C GLY A 70 -19.09 0.26 -2.23
N ASP A 71 -18.23 0.02 -1.25
CA ASP A 71 -18.53 0.23 0.15
C ASP A 71 -18.34 1.71 0.55
N GLY A 72 -17.49 2.45 -0.15
CA GLY A 72 -17.28 3.88 0.01
C GLY A 72 -15.94 4.28 0.62
N ASP A 73 -15.03 3.35 0.85
CA ASP A 73 -13.62 3.64 1.07
C ASP A 73 -12.74 3.30 -0.15
N LEU A 74 -11.50 3.78 -0.16
CA LEU A 74 -10.59 3.55 -1.29
C LEU A 74 -9.76 2.30 -1.05
N ASP A 75 -9.87 1.36 -1.99
CA ASP A 75 -9.01 0.18 -2.06
C ASP A 75 -7.69 0.46 -2.78
N LEU A 76 -6.75 -0.48 -2.65
CA LEU A 76 -5.51 -0.49 -3.40
C LEU A 76 -5.47 -1.60 -4.46
N LEU A 77 -5.31 -1.20 -5.73
CA LEU A 77 -4.96 -2.08 -6.83
C LEU A 77 -3.48 -1.93 -7.19
N THR A 78 -2.80 -3.06 -7.37
CA THR A 78 -1.39 -3.09 -7.79
C THR A 78 -1.09 -4.26 -8.71
N CYS A 79 0.17 -4.39 -9.13
CA CYS A 79 0.65 -5.47 -9.97
C CYS A 79 1.92 -6.06 -9.38
N GLU A 80 2.07 -7.36 -9.52
CA GLU A 80 3.29 -8.12 -9.27
C GLU A 80 3.69 -8.76 -10.59
N GLU A 81 4.88 -8.48 -11.11
CA GLU A 81 5.31 -8.93 -12.44
C GLU A 81 6.57 -9.83 -12.44
N ARG A 82 7.12 -10.18 -11.28
CA ARG A 82 8.32 -11.03 -11.16
C ARG A 82 7.98 -12.49 -10.90
N ASP A 83 7.11 -12.77 -9.95
CA ASP A 83 6.92 -14.12 -9.39
C ASP A 83 5.71 -14.85 -9.99
N PHE A 84 4.59 -14.15 -10.19
CA PHE A 84 3.34 -14.76 -10.69
C PHE A 84 2.54 -13.91 -11.66
N ASN A 85 2.98 -12.67 -11.98
CA ASN A 85 2.40 -11.84 -13.05
C ASN A 85 0.88 -11.64 -12.90
N ALA A 86 0.47 -10.94 -11.84
CA ALA A 86 -0.93 -10.71 -11.54
C ALA A 86 -1.23 -9.25 -11.17
N VAL A 87 -2.51 -8.91 -11.30
CA VAL A 87 -3.11 -7.75 -10.64
C VAL A 87 -3.58 -8.20 -9.26
N LEU A 88 -3.24 -7.43 -8.24
CA LEU A 88 -3.66 -7.67 -6.86
C LEU A 88 -4.61 -6.57 -6.40
N TRP A 89 -5.57 -6.97 -5.58
CA TRP A 89 -6.49 -6.08 -4.88
C TRP A 89 -6.30 -6.27 -3.38
N TYR A 90 -6.16 -5.15 -2.67
CA TYR A 90 -6.18 -5.05 -1.23
C TYR A 90 -7.43 -4.26 -0.84
N GLU A 91 -8.41 -4.98 -0.32
CA GLU A 91 -9.60 -4.42 0.31
C GLU A 91 -9.18 -3.56 1.50
N ASN A 92 -9.67 -2.33 1.54
CA ASN A 92 -9.66 -1.53 2.75
C ASN A 92 -10.93 -1.88 3.52
N PRO A 93 -10.83 -2.52 4.69
CA PRO A 93 -12.02 -2.95 5.38
C PRO A 93 -12.74 -1.73 5.96
N HIS A 94 -14.03 -1.61 5.62
CA HIS A 94 -14.96 -0.67 6.23
C HIS A 94 -14.74 -0.49 7.73
N ARG A 95 -14.75 0.78 8.17
CA ARG A 95 -14.59 1.15 9.57
C ARG A 95 -15.83 0.90 10.42
#